data_AF-A0A382IEL1-F1
#
_entry.id   AF-A0A382IEL1-F1
#
_cell.length_a   1.000
_cell.length_b   1.000
_cell.length_c   1.000
_cell.angle_alpha   90.00
_cell.angle_beta   90.00
_cell.angle_gamma   90.00
#
_symmetry.space_group_name_H-M   'P 1'
#
loop_
_entity.id
_entity.type
_entity.pdbx_description
1 polymer ?
#
loop_
_entity_poly.entity_id
_entity_poly.type
_entity_poly.pdbx_seq_one_letter_code
_entity_poly.pdbx_strand_id
1 'polypeptide(L)'
;MKRSGTQIEITDLFLDLWVTPNLGYQILDHDEFASAIQNGWIEPDLASQAQQALDQLISAVESTNFPPEPVKLFDLDCIVENTGLAQPDM
;
A
#
# COMPACT_ATOMS: atom_id res chain seq x y z
N MET A 1 -7.84 -3.42 9.01
CA MET A 1 -6.66 -3.63 9.88
C MET A 1 -7.11 -4.06 11.26
N LYS A 2 -6.60 -5.19 11.78
CA LYS A 2 -6.76 -5.58 13.19
C LYS A 2 -5.41 -5.47 13.89
N ARG A 3 -5.40 -5.05 15.16
CA ARG A 3 -4.19 -4.98 15.98
C ARG A 3 -4.37 -5.86 17.22
N SER A 4 -3.37 -6.65 17.57
CA SER A 4 -3.34 -7.51 18.76
C SER A 4 -1.94 -7.52 19.37
N GLY A 5 -1.75 -6.80 20.49
CA GLY A 5 -0.42 -6.60 21.06
C GLY A 5 0.55 -5.94 20.07
N THR A 6 1.62 -6.64 19.71
CA THR A 6 2.61 -6.21 18.70
C THR A 6 2.27 -6.69 17.28
N GLN A 7 1.19 -7.45 17.10
CA GLN A 7 0.78 -7.99 15.80
C GLN A 7 -0.19 -7.04 15.10
N ILE A 8 0.05 -6.83 13.81
CA ILE A 8 -0.87 -6.15 12.89
C ILE A 8 -1.29 -7.16 11.83
N GLU A 9 -2.60 -7.29 11.64
CA GLU A 9 -3.19 -8.09 10.57
C GLU A 9 -3.80 -7.15 9.52
N ILE A 10 -3.39 -7.36 8.28
CA ILE A 10 -3.84 -6.64 7.09
C ILE A 10 -4.20 -7.70 6.04
N THR A 11 -5.27 -7.44 5.32
CA THR A 11 -5.74 -8.29 4.22
C THR A 11 -5.63 -7.47 2.95
N ASP A 12 -5.02 -8.05 1.94
CA ASP A 12 -4.95 -7.46 0.60
C ASP A 12 -6.33 -7.56 -0.08
N LEU A 13 -6.72 -6.50 -0.78
CA LEU A 13 -7.99 -6.38 -1.49
C LEU A 13 -7.81 -6.28 -3.02
N PHE A 14 -6.67 -6.74 -3.55
CA PHE A 14 -6.35 -6.88 -4.98
C PHE A 14 -6.26 -5.57 -5.78
N LEU A 15 -6.52 -4.42 -5.19
CA LEU A 15 -6.56 -3.15 -5.91
C LEU A 15 -5.29 -2.34 -5.63
N ASP A 16 -4.45 -2.22 -6.65
CA ASP A 16 -3.13 -1.60 -6.54
C ASP A 16 -3.04 -0.28 -7.33
N LEU A 17 -2.29 0.68 -6.77
CA LEU A 17 -1.93 1.92 -7.42
C LEU A 17 -0.40 1.98 -7.62
N TRP A 18 0.04 1.81 -8.86
CA TRP A 18 1.43 1.99 -9.23
C TRP A 18 1.72 3.46 -9.51
N VAL A 19 2.71 4.05 -8.83
CA VAL A 19 3.09 5.46 -8.98
C VAL A 19 4.53 5.58 -9.45
N THR A 20 4.77 6.35 -10.51
CA THR A 20 6.11 6.62 -11.04
C THR A 20 6.79 7.79 -10.31
N PRO A 21 8.13 7.94 -10.40
CA PRO A 21 8.84 9.03 -9.71
C PRO A 21 8.42 10.45 -10.13
N ASN A 22 7.87 10.61 -11.34
CA ASN A 22 7.31 11.88 -11.83
C ASN A 22 5.82 12.04 -11.50
N LEU A 23 5.28 11.25 -10.57
CA LEU A 23 3.87 11.26 -10.11
C LEU A 23 2.85 10.92 -11.20
N GLY A 24 3.27 10.23 -12.27
CA GLY A 24 2.32 9.47 -13.09
C GLY A 24 1.81 8.25 -12.31
N TYR A 25 0.63 7.76 -12.64
CA TYR A 25 0.09 6.58 -11.97
C TYR A 25 -0.68 5.65 -12.90
N GLN A 26 -0.79 4.39 -12.49
CA GLN A 26 -1.59 3.36 -13.15
C GLN A 26 -2.31 2.54 -12.08
N ILE A 27 -3.60 2.28 -12.31
CA ILE A 27 -4.38 1.32 -11.51
C ILE A 27 -4.11 -0.08 -12.06
N LEU A 28 -3.77 -1.01 -11.18
CA LEU A 28 -3.51 -2.41 -11.52
C LEU A 28 -4.60 -3.32 -10.94
N ASP A 29 -4.71 -4.53 -11.50
CA ASP A 29 -5.46 -5.68 -10.98
C ASP A 29 -6.97 -5.42 -10.72
N HIS A 30 -7.54 -4.48 -11.49
CA HIS A 30 -8.97 -4.15 -11.45
C HIS A 30 -9.86 -5.35 -11.83
N ASP A 31 -9.38 -6.24 -12.70
CA ASP A 31 -10.08 -7.47 -13.08
C ASP A 31 -10.08 -8.52 -11.96
N GLU A 32 -8.98 -8.64 -11.22
CA GLU A 32 -8.92 -9.49 -10.03
C GLU A 32 -9.85 -8.98 -8.93
N PHE A 33 -9.86 -7.67 -8.67
CA PHE A 33 -10.78 -7.04 -7.73
C PHE A 33 -12.25 -7.28 -8.13
N ALA A 34 -12.60 -7.09 -9.42
CA ALA A 34 -13.93 -7.36 -9.92
C ALA A 34 -14.34 -8.84 -9.77
N SER A 35 -13.40 -9.76 -10.06
CA SER A 35 -13.59 -11.19 -9.87
C SER A 35 -13.81 -11.55 -8.39
N ALA A 36 -13.04 -10.94 -7.48
CA ALA A 36 -13.17 -11.16 -6.04
C ALA A 36 -14.55 -10.72 -5.51
N ILE A 37 -15.09 -9.61 -6.02
CA ILE A 37 -16.47 -9.17 -5.72
C ILE A 37 -17.49 -10.17 -6.30
N GLN A 38 -17.34 -10.54 -7.57
CA GLN A 38 -18.28 -11.44 -8.26
C GLN A 38 -18.35 -12.83 -7.59
N ASN A 39 -17.22 -13.33 -7.08
CA ASN A 39 -17.13 -14.61 -6.37
C ASN A 39 -17.49 -14.50 -4.89
N GLY A 40 -17.82 -13.31 -4.38
CA GLY A 40 -18.18 -13.09 -2.97
C GLY A 40 -17.01 -13.23 -2.00
N TRP A 41 -15.78 -13.06 -2.45
CA TRP A 41 -14.59 -13.04 -1.58
C TRP A 41 -14.41 -11.69 -0.87
N ILE A 42 -14.98 -10.63 -1.46
CA ILE A 42 -15.03 -9.29 -0.88
C ILE A 42 -16.49 -8.89 -0.74
N GLU A 43 -16.88 -8.56 0.49
CA GLU A 43 -18.22 -8.02 0.76
C GLU A 43 -18.38 -6.63 0.12
N PRO A 44 -19.59 -6.26 -0.36
CA PRO A 44 -19.81 -5.00 -1.06
C PRO A 44 -19.36 -3.74 -0.31
N ASP A 45 -19.56 -3.71 1.02
CA ASP A 45 -19.13 -2.57 1.85
C ASP A 45 -17.61 -2.45 1.93
N LEU A 46 -16.90 -3.60 1.91
CA LEU A 46 -15.44 -3.62 1.92
C LEU A 46 -14.88 -3.24 0.55
N ALA A 47 -15.53 -3.66 -0.54
CA ALA A 47 -15.19 -3.23 -1.89
C ALA A 47 -15.37 -1.71 -2.07
N SER A 48 -16.46 -1.15 -1.54
CA SER A 48 -16.69 0.31 -1.55
C SER A 48 -15.58 1.07 -0.79
N GLN A 49 -15.14 0.54 0.36
CA GLN A 49 -14.02 1.11 1.11
C GLN A 49 -12.69 1.03 0.34
N ALA A 50 -12.42 -0.08 -0.36
CA ALA A 50 -11.23 -0.23 -1.18
C ALA A 50 -11.20 0.81 -2.32
N GLN A 51 -12.33 1.01 -3.00
CA GLN A 51 -12.45 2.03 -4.06
C GLN A 51 -12.24 3.45 -3.49
N GLN A 52 -12.84 3.77 -2.35
CA GLN A 52 -12.63 5.06 -1.70
C GLN A 52 -11.17 5.30 -1.30
N ALA A 53 -10.47 4.26 -0.84
CA ALA A 53 -9.06 4.33 -0.51
C ALA A 53 -8.21 4.59 -1.78
N LEU A 54 -8.51 3.92 -2.89
CA LEU A 54 -7.87 4.18 -4.17
C LEU A 54 -8.07 5.64 -4.63
N ASP A 55 -9.30 6.15 -4.55
CA ASP A 55 -9.61 7.52 -4.95
C ASP A 55 -8.85 8.55 -4.10
N GLN A 56 -8.69 8.28 -2.80
CA GLN A 56 -7.88 9.10 -1.89
C GLN A 56 -6.40 9.06 -2.23
N LEU A 57 -5.86 7.89 -2.59
CA LEU A 57 -4.46 7.74 -3.03
C LEU A 57 -4.20 8.48 -4.34
N ILE A 58 -5.09 8.36 -5.32
CA ILE A 58 -5.03 9.12 -6.57
C ILE A 58 -5.02 10.62 -6.27
N SER A 59 -5.94 11.09 -5.42
CA SER A 59 -5.98 12.50 -5.01
C SER A 59 -4.67 12.97 -4.35
N ALA A 60 -4.02 12.10 -3.56
CA ALA A 60 -2.73 12.41 -2.95
C ALA A 60 -1.59 12.51 -3.99
N VAL A 61 -1.59 11.65 -5.01
CA VAL A 61 -0.64 11.70 -6.13
C VAL A 61 -0.85 12.98 -6.95
N GLU A 62 -2.09 13.28 -7.33
CA GLU A 62 -2.45 14.47 -8.12
C GLU A 62 -2.14 15.78 -7.39
N SER A 63 -2.32 15.81 -6.07
CA SER A 63 -1.97 16.96 -5.22
C SER A 63 -0.48 17.03 -4.87
N THR A 64 0.37 16.15 -5.42
CA THR A 64 1.81 16.05 -5.15
C THR A 64 2.18 15.77 -3.68
N ASN A 65 1.21 15.28 -2.91
CA ASN A 65 1.35 14.93 -1.49
C ASN A 65 1.72 13.46 -1.27
N PHE A 66 2.05 12.74 -2.35
CA PHE A 66 2.49 11.35 -2.32
C PHE A 66 4.01 11.23 -2.55
N PRO A 67 4.70 10.27 -1.91
CA PRO A 67 4.22 9.45 -0.80
C PRO A 67 4.09 10.29 0.50
N PRO A 68 3.44 9.80 1.55
CA PRO A 68 3.35 10.54 2.82
C PRO A 68 4.74 10.73 3.45
N GLU A 69 4.92 11.80 4.24
CA GLU A 69 6.21 12.18 4.87
C GLU A 69 6.95 11.03 5.57
N PRO A 70 6.30 10.14 6.37
CA PRO A 70 7.01 9.02 7.00
C PRO A 70 7.70 8.08 6.02
N VAL A 71 7.18 7.98 4.79
CA VAL A 71 7.79 7.16 3.72
C VAL A 71 8.92 7.94 3.04
N LYS A 72 8.78 9.26 2.84
CA LYS A 72 9.86 10.10 2.28
C LYS A 72 11.09 10.15 3.19
N LEU A 73 10.85 10.16 4.50
CA LEU A 73 11.88 10.20 5.54
C LEU A 73 12.39 8.80 5.92
N PHE A 74 11.85 7.75 5.29
CA PHE A 74 12.26 6.38 5.56
C PHE A 74 13.62 6.12 4.92
N ASP A 75 14.67 6.17 5.75
CA ASP A 75 16.02 5.81 5.37
C ASP A 75 16.27 4.33 5.65
N LEU A 76 16.50 3.53 4.59
CA LEU A 76 16.79 2.10 4.70
C LEU A 76 18.13 1.84 5.40
N ASP A 77 19.10 2.76 5.29
CA ASP A 77 20.43 2.58 5.85
C ASP A 77 20.41 2.65 7.39
N CYS A 78 19.50 3.46 7.94
CA CYS A 78 19.26 3.58 9.39
C CYS A 78 18.79 2.26 10.06
N ILE A 79 18.25 1.32 9.29
CA ILE A 79 17.77 0.02 9.81
C ILE A 79 18.93 -0.97 9.96
N VAL A 80 19.90 -0.96 9.03
CA VAL A 80 21.04 -1.89 9.04
C VAL A 80 21.92 -1.63 10.27
N GLU A 81 22.16 -0.37 10.61
CA GLU A 81 22.98 0.03 11.75
C GLU A 81 22.33 -0.33 13.11
N ASN A 82 21.00 -0.27 13.21
CA ASN A 82 20.28 -0.50 14.46
C ASN A 82 19.79 -1.94 14.66
N THR A 83 19.84 -2.79 13.64
CA THR A 83 19.42 -4.20 13.74
C THR A 83 20.58 -5.19 13.92
N GLY A 84 21.83 -4.71 13.87
CA GLY A 84 23.01 -5.58 13.97
C GLY A 84 23.15 -6.58 12.81
N LEU A 85 22.41 -6.36 11.71
CA LEU A 85 22.45 -7.17 10.50
C LEU A 85 23.56 -6.75 9.53
N ALA A 86 24.62 -6.11 10.03
CA ALA A 86 25.83 -5.87 9.26
C ALA A 86 26.30 -7.20 8.66
N GLN A 87 26.24 -7.33 7.34
CA GLN A 87 26.75 -8.50 6.65
C GLN A 87 28.27 -8.58 6.89
N PRO A 88 28.84 -9.76 7.17
CA PRO A 88 30.29 -9.90 7.15
C PRO A 88 30.77 -9.70 5.71
N ASP A 89 31.81 -8.89 5.56
CA ASP A 89 32.44 -8.52 4.29
C ASP A 89 32.72 -9.73 3.39
N MET A 90 32.54 -9.53 2.08
CA MET A 90 33.04 -10.42 1.02
C MET A 90 34.52 -10.14 0.74
#